data_AF-A0A537JQH1-F1
#
_entry.id   AF-A0A537JQH1-F1
#
_cell.length_a   1.000
_cell.length_b   1.000
_cell.length_c   1.000
_cell.angle_alpha   90.00
_cell.angle_beta   90.00
_cell.angle_gamma   90.00
#
_symmetry.space_group_name_H-M   'P 1'
#
loop_
_entity.id
_entity.type
_entity.pdbx_description
1 polymer ?
#
loop_
_entity_poly.entity_id
_entity_poly.type
_entity_poly.pdbx_seq_one_letter_code
_entity_poly.pdbx_strand_id
1 'polypeptide(L)'
;MRKKIPLTCASILTIIFCFAQKNNSRSDENSLARTSFYAELGGPGILFSANIDRRFNKSNLGLGGRIGLGFVSGYLNTDPYNYDEPTSVVTFPVQLNYLFGKPGSPHSFEAGAGFTLAGKKIGVFDFYDSTASNFFVTASFMYRRQPANGGFSWRIGFTPLIAKGYIQPSAAVSVGYNF
;
A
#
# COMPACT_ATOMS: atom_id res chain seq x y z
N MET A 1 -1.99 32.20 25.89
CA MET A 1 -3.18 31.53 25.30
C MET A 1 -2.99 30.02 25.36
N ARG A 2 -3.75 29.30 26.20
CA ARG A 2 -3.64 27.84 26.38
C ARG A 2 -4.29 27.12 25.20
N LYS A 3 -3.49 26.45 24.37
CA LYS A 3 -3.96 25.58 23.27
C LYS A 3 -4.68 24.37 23.88
N LYS A 4 -6.01 24.36 23.83
CA LYS A 4 -6.83 23.17 24.06
C LYS A 4 -6.89 22.40 22.76
N ILE A 5 -6.20 21.26 22.66
CA ILE A 5 -6.46 20.06 21.83
C ILE A 5 -5.28 19.13 22.16
N PRO A 6 -5.51 17.98 22.82
CA PRO A 6 -5.52 16.75 22.04
C PRO A 6 -6.40 15.65 22.70
N LEU A 7 -7.71 15.85 22.83
CA LEU A 7 -8.59 14.75 23.24
C LEU A 7 -9.18 14.02 22.02
N THR A 8 -9.45 14.72 20.93
CA THR A 8 -10.06 14.17 19.71
C THR A 8 -9.13 13.22 18.93
N CYS A 9 -7.84 13.52 18.84
CA CYS A 9 -6.87 12.63 18.19
C CYS A 9 -6.66 11.32 18.95
N ALA A 10 -6.70 11.37 20.29
CA ALA A 10 -6.63 10.17 21.12
C ALA A 10 -7.88 9.30 20.91
N SER A 11 -9.07 9.91 20.85
CA SER A 11 -10.32 9.19 20.59
C SER A 11 -10.36 8.49 19.23
N ILE A 12 -9.83 9.12 18.17
CA ILE A 12 -9.76 8.51 16.83
C ILE A 12 -8.78 7.33 16.82
N LEU A 13 -7.64 7.45 17.50
CA LEU A 13 -6.67 6.36 17.63
C LEU A 13 -7.25 5.18 18.40
N THR A 14 -8.01 5.43 19.48
CA THR A 14 -8.66 4.37 20.28
C THR A 14 -9.75 3.63 19.48
N ILE A 15 -10.51 4.33 18.62
CA ILE A 15 -11.53 3.69 17.78
C ILE A 15 -10.88 2.72 16.77
N ILE A 16 -9.73 3.07 16.19
CA ILE A 16 -8.99 2.19 15.26
C ILE A 16 -8.49 0.93 15.99
N PHE A 17 -8.03 1.05 17.24
CA PHE A 17 -7.65 -0.10 18.07
C PHE A 17 -8.84 -1.02 18.42
N CYS A 18 -10.03 -0.47 18.67
CA CYS A 18 -11.23 -1.28 18.95
C CYS A 18 -11.71 -2.08 17.72
N PHE A 19 -11.56 -1.55 16.50
CA PHE A 19 -11.84 -2.33 15.28
C PHE A 19 -10.75 -3.36 14.96
N ALA A 20 -9.50 -3.12 15.39
CA ALA A 20 -8.40 -4.08 15.25
C ALA A 20 -8.50 -5.26 16.23
N GLN A 21 -9.17 -5.10 17.37
CA GLN A 21 -9.28 -6.11 18.43
C GLN A 21 -10.40 -7.14 18.23
N LYS A 22 -11.13 -7.16 17.10
CA LYS A 22 -12.02 -8.30 16.78
C LYS A 22 -11.20 -9.51 16.32
N ASN A 23 -10.40 -10.07 17.23
CA ASN A 23 -9.84 -11.40 17.13
C ASN A 23 -10.98 -12.40 17.37
N ASN A 24 -11.55 -12.91 16.28
CA ASN A 24 -12.24 -14.19 16.35
C ASN A 24 -11.18 -15.26 16.62
N SER A 25 -11.02 -15.61 17.89
CA SER A 25 -10.44 -16.88 18.32
C SER A 25 -11.33 -18.01 17.82
N ARG A 26 -11.17 -18.40 16.56
CA ARG A 26 -11.64 -19.68 16.04
C ARG A 26 -10.57 -20.19 15.08
N SER A 27 -9.77 -21.10 15.59
CA SER A 27 -8.99 -22.04 14.80
C SER A 27 -9.96 -22.85 13.93
N ASP A 28 -10.35 -22.29 12.79
CA ASP A 28 -11.06 -23.04 11.75
C ASP A 28 -10.02 -23.88 10.99
N GLU A 29 -10.27 -25.18 10.97
CA GLU A 29 -9.39 -26.29 10.55
C GLU A 29 -9.02 -26.32 9.05
N ASN A 30 -9.09 -25.18 8.36
CA ASN A 30 -8.58 -24.95 7.00
C ASN A 30 -8.52 -23.42 6.76
N SER A 31 -7.73 -22.70 7.57
CA SER A 31 -7.57 -21.25 7.39
C SER A 31 -6.75 -20.97 6.13
N LEU A 32 -7.44 -20.82 4.99
CA LEU A 32 -6.83 -20.28 3.78
C LEU A 32 -6.15 -18.96 4.13
N ALA A 33 -4.91 -18.78 3.67
CA ALA A 33 -4.17 -17.56 3.94
C ALA A 33 -4.78 -16.38 3.17
N ARG A 34 -5.60 -15.61 3.90
CA ARG A 34 -6.45 -14.55 3.35
C ARG A 34 -5.85 -13.18 3.53
N THR A 35 -4.84 -13.06 4.39
CA THR A 35 -4.14 -11.80 4.63
C THR A 35 -2.68 -11.96 4.23
N SER A 36 -2.13 -10.96 3.58
CA SER A 36 -0.73 -10.93 3.16
C SER A 36 -0.12 -9.62 3.62
N PHE A 37 1.02 -9.72 4.31
CA PHE A 37 1.87 -8.58 4.60
C PHE A 37 3.12 -8.68 3.73
N TYR A 38 3.48 -7.62 3.03
CA TYR A 38 4.61 -7.65 2.10
C TYR A 38 5.26 -6.29 1.92
N ALA A 39 6.56 -6.31 1.68
CA ALA A 39 7.32 -5.17 1.19
C ALA A 39 7.35 -5.20 -0.34
N GLU A 40 7.22 -4.04 -0.97
CA GLU A 40 7.14 -3.87 -2.42
C GLU A 40 8.09 -2.77 -2.88
N LEU A 41 8.78 -3.03 -4.00
CA LEU A 41 9.65 -2.10 -4.70
C LEU A 41 9.07 -1.81 -6.08
N GLY A 42 9.01 -0.54 -6.48
CA GLY A 42 8.57 -0.07 -7.79
C GLY A 42 7.07 -0.17 -8.07
N GLY A 43 6.27 -0.53 -7.06
CA GLY A 43 4.83 -0.66 -7.19
C GLY A 43 4.03 0.63 -6.96
N PRO A 44 2.73 0.52 -6.68
CA PRO A 44 1.84 1.66 -6.42
C PRO A 44 2.24 2.53 -5.22
N GLY A 45 3.12 2.05 -4.34
CA GLY A 45 3.83 2.88 -3.35
C GLY A 45 4.89 3.81 -3.95
N ILE A 46 4.96 3.90 -5.28
CA ILE A 46 5.94 4.60 -6.13
C ILE A 46 7.31 3.92 -6.14
N LEU A 47 8.01 3.87 -5.01
CA LEU A 47 9.35 3.29 -4.95
C LEU A 47 9.46 2.18 -3.90
N PHE A 48 9.34 2.48 -2.61
CA PHE A 48 9.30 1.47 -1.56
C PHE A 48 7.95 1.51 -0.85
N SER A 49 7.38 0.37 -0.49
CA SER A 49 6.19 0.34 0.37
C SER A 49 6.03 -0.94 1.16
N ALA A 50 5.46 -0.81 2.36
CA ALA A 50 4.91 -1.92 3.11
C ALA A 50 3.39 -1.95 2.88
N ASN A 51 2.85 -3.11 2.55
CA ASN A 51 1.44 -3.26 2.20
C ASN A 51 0.84 -4.42 2.99
N ILE A 52 -0.42 -4.24 3.36
CA ILE A 52 -1.30 -5.30 3.83
C ILE A 52 -2.43 -5.49 2.84
N ASP A 53 -2.65 -6.73 2.45
CA ASP A 53 -3.67 -7.14 1.50
C ASP A 53 -4.58 -8.16 2.16
N ARG A 54 -5.90 -8.00 2.02
CA ARG A 54 -6.91 -8.89 2.58
C ARG A 54 -7.95 -9.28 1.55
N ARG A 55 -8.24 -10.58 1.48
CA ARG A 55 -9.34 -11.14 0.66
C ARG A 55 -10.69 -10.91 1.33
N PHE A 56 -11.68 -10.43 0.58
CA PHE A 56 -13.04 -10.21 1.08
C PHE A 56 -13.84 -11.51 1.19
N ASN A 57 -13.63 -12.42 0.24
CA ASN A 57 -14.26 -13.74 0.26
C ASN A 57 -13.56 -14.71 1.22
N LYS A 58 -14.20 -15.85 1.50
CA LYS A 58 -13.64 -16.96 2.29
C LYS A 58 -12.52 -17.71 1.56
N SER A 59 -12.31 -17.45 0.27
CA SER A 59 -11.25 -18.05 -0.54
C SER A 59 -9.95 -17.24 -0.46
N ASN A 60 -8.83 -17.87 -0.78
CA ASN A 60 -7.53 -17.22 -1.03
C ASN A 60 -7.49 -16.49 -2.39
N LEU A 61 -8.46 -16.75 -3.27
CA LEU A 61 -8.63 -16.13 -4.59
C LEU A 61 -9.77 -15.11 -4.64
N GLY A 62 -9.85 -14.37 -5.75
CA GLY A 62 -10.91 -13.40 -6.02
C GLY A 62 -10.64 -12.00 -5.45
N LEU A 63 -11.71 -11.26 -5.18
CA LEU A 63 -11.67 -9.87 -4.76
C LEU A 63 -11.03 -9.67 -3.38
N GLY A 64 -10.21 -8.62 -3.28
CA GLY A 64 -9.74 -8.11 -2.01
C GLY A 64 -9.26 -6.67 -2.12
N GLY A 65 -8.78 -6.18 -0.99
CA GLY A 65 -8.29 -4.81 -0.83
C GLY A 65 -6.85 -4.81 -0.34
N ARG A 66 -6.12 -3.79 -0.77
CA ARG A 66 -4.74 -3.51 -0.40
C ARG A 66 -4.66 -2.09 0.14
N ILE A 67 -3.96 -1.94 1.25
CA ILE A 67 -3.57 -0.65 1.79
C ILE A 67 -2.11 -0.70 2.21
N GLY A 68 -1.37 0.38 2.03
CA GLY A 68 0.04 0.40 2.35
C GLY A 68 0.56 1.77 2.73
N LEU A 69 1.81 1.78 3.16
CA LEU A 69 2.59 2.97 3.45
C LEU A 69 3.89 2.87 2.65
N GLY A 70 4.13 3.88 1.82
CA GLY A 70 5.29 3.95 0.95
C GLY A 70 6.17 5.15 1.22
N PHE A 71 7.38 5.07 0.68
CA PHE A 71 8.46 6.02 0.88
C PHE A 71 9.23 6.14 -0.42
N VAL A 72 9.44 7.38 -0.85
CA VAL A 72 10.28 7.71 -1.99
C VAL A 72 11.29 8.72 -1.48
N SER A 73 12.57 8.47 -1.73
CA SER A 73 13.65 9.43 -1.49
C SER A 73 14.35 9.68 -2.81
N GLY A 74 14.59 10.94 -3.13
CA GLY A 74 15.31 11.34 -4.32
C GLY A 74 15.77 12.80 -4.23
N TYR A 75 16.65 13.17 -5.14
CA TYR A 75 17.07 14.55 -5.31
C TYR A 75 16.10 15.22 -6.28
N LEU A 76 15.27 16.15 -5.78
CA LEU A 76 14.44 16.99 -6.63
C LEU A 76 15.16 18.31 -6.87
N ASN A 77 15.45 18.60 -8.13
CA ASN A 77 15.88 19.92 -8.58
C ASN A 77 14.73 20.90 -8.31
N THR A 78 14.76 21.55 -7.16
CA THR A 78 13.72 22.50 -6.76
C THR A 78 14.10 23.93 -7.19
N ASP A 79 15.35 24.14 -7.65
CA ASP A 79 15.86 25.44 -8.09
C ASP A 79 17.08 25.25 -9.03
N PRO A 80 17.18 25.91 -10.20
CA PRO A 80 18.39 25.89 -11.04
C PRO A 80 19.62 26.54 -10.38
N TYR A 81 19.47 27.14 -9.20
CA TYR A 81 20.54 27.82 -8.44
C TYR A 81 20.86 27.20 -7.07
N ASN A 82 20.17 26.13 -6.64
CA ASN A 82 20.45 25.46 -5.35
C ASN A 82 20.91 24.01 -5.54
N TYR A 83 21.80 23.58 -4.63
CA TYR A 83 22.28 22.20 -4.54
C TYR A 83 21.13 21.21 -4.36
N ASP A 84 21.34 19.97 -4.82
CA ASP A 84 20.43 18.85 -4.72
C ASP A 84 20.02 18.56 -3.26
N GLU A 85 18.87 19.09 -2.84
CA GLU A 85 18.30 18.82 -1.52
C GLU A 85 17.62 17.43 -1.51
N PRO A 86 18.06 16.48 -0.66
CA PRO A 86 17.43 15.18 -0.55
C PRO A 86 15.98 15.36 -0.07
N THR A 87 15.03 14.98 -0.91
CA THR A 87 13.60 15.12 -0.64
C THR A 87 12.98 13.76 -0.46
N SER A 88 12.47 13.52 0.75
CA SER A 88 11.72 12.31 1.10
C SER A 88 10.22 12.60 1.12
N VAL A 89 9.46 11.73 0.46
CA VAL A 89 8.00 11.79 0.34
C VAL A 89 7.40 10.48 0.85
N VAL A 90 6.41 10.59 1.74
CA VAL A 90 5.61 9.43 2.17
C VAL A 90 4.39 9.30 1.28
N THR A 91 4.07 8.08 0.91
CA THR A 91 2.94 7.75 0.03
C THR A 91 1.99 6.78 0.72
N PHE A 92 0.71 6.85 0.35
CA PHE A 92 -0.33 5.99 0.90
C PHE A 92 -1.12 5.35 -0.24
N PRO A 93 -0.67 4.17 -0.73
CA PRO A 93 -1.40 3.42 -1.75
C PRO A 93 -2.63 2.70 -1.18
N VAL A 94 -3.77 2.87 -1.84
CA VAL A 94 -5.02 2.14 -1.59
C VAL A 94 -5.51 1.54 -2.90
N GLN A 95 -5.77 0.23 -2.92
CA GLN A 95 -6.20 -0.47 -4.13
C GLN A 95 -7.22 -1.56 -3.84
N LEU A 96 -8.06 -1.81 -4.84
CA LEU A 96 -8.82 -3.02 -4.97
C LEU A 96 -8.11 -3.93 -5.98
N ASN A 97 -8.09 -5.23 -5.73
CA ASN A 97 -7.51 -6.18 -6.66
C ASN A 97 -8.29 -7.50 -6.69
N TYR A 98 -8.17 -8.18 -7.83
CA TYR A 98 -8.74 -9.50 -8.07
C TYR A 98 -7.63 -10.49 -8.34
N LEU A 99 -7.67 -11.62 -7.63
CA LEU A 99 -6.68 -12.68 -7.76
C LEU A 99 -7.25 -13.85 -8.59
N PHE A 100 -6.76 -13.99 -9.82
CA PHE A 100 -7.07 -15.07 -10.75
C PHE A 100 -6.12 -16.24 -10.50
N GLY A 101 -6.65 -17.45 -10.37
CA GLY A 101 -5.83 -18.62 -10.16
C GLY A 101 -6.66 -19.88 -10.05
N LYS A 102 -5.97 -21.02 -9.94
CA LYS A 102 -6.63 -22.29 -9.68
C LYS A 102 -6.70 -22.53 -8.17
N PRO A 103 -7.84 -22.96 -7.61
CA PRO A 103 -7.92 -23.36 -6.20
C PRO A 103 -6.84 -24.39 -5.85
N GLY A 104 -6.13 -24.16 -4.73
CA GLY A 104 -5.01 -25.01 -4.29
C GLY A 104 -3.69 -24.82 -5.04
N SER A 105 -3.66 -24.10 -6.16
CA SER A 105 -2.40 -23.74 -6.82
C SER A 105 -1.70 -22.64 -6.02
N PRO A 106 -0.37 -22.72 -5.86
CA PRO A 106 0.39 -21.63 -5.26
C PRO A 106 0.57 -20.45 -6.23
N HIS A 107 0.18 -20.59 -7.49
CA HIS A 107 0.39 -19.58 -8.52
C HIS A 107 -0.92 -18.88 -8.89
N SER A 108 -0.85 -17.56 -8.93
CA SER A 108 -1.99 -16.69 -9.21
C SER A 108 -1.55 -15.42 -9.94
N PHE A 109 -2.47 -14.81 -10.66
CA PHE A 109 -2.33 -13.52 -11.31
C PHE A 109 -3.20 -12.49 -10.60
N GLU A 110 -2.64 -11.33 -10.30
CA GLU A 110 -3.30 -10.23 -9.62
C GLU A 110 -3.53 -9.11 -10.63
N ALA A 111 -4.77 -8.65 -10.75
CA ALA A 111 -5.09 -7.41 -11.43
C ALA A 111 -5.76 -6.45 -10.44
N GLY A 112 -5.22 -5.24 -10.31
CA GLY A 112 -5.69 -4.25 -9.35
C GLY A 112 -5.74 -2.85 -9.93
N ALA A 113 -6.56 -2.02 -9.29
CA ALA A 113 -6.68 -0.61 -9.58
C ALA A 113 -6.96 0.17 -8.29
N GLY A 114 -6.50 1.41 -8.25
CA GLY A 114 -6.70 2.27 -7.09
C GLY A 114 -5.96 3.57 -7.24
N PHE A 115 -5.54 4.11 -6.10
CA PHE A 115 -4.89 5.41 -6.06
C PHE A 115 -3.85 5.48 -4.96
N THR A 116 -2.90 6.38 -5.14
CA THR A 116 -1.85 6.68 -4.17
C THR A 116 -1.92 8.15 -3.83
N LEU A 117 -2.03 8.44 -2.53
CA LEU A 117 -1.90 9.78 -2.01
C LEU A 117 -0.45 10.01 -1.61
N ALA A 118 0.24 10.94 -2.25
CA ALA A 118 1.55 11.37 -1.77
C ALA A 118 1.39 12.54 -0.80
N GLY A 119 1.97 12.38 0.39
CA GLY A 119 2.14 13.46 1.34
C GLY A 119 3.15 14.49 0.81
N LYS A 120 3.02 15.74 1.24
CA LYS A 120 4.12 16.71 1.13
C LYS A 120 5.19 16.35 2.18
N LYS A 121 6.46 16.74 1.96
CA LYS A 121 7.59 16.57 2.90
C LYS A 121 7.09 16.51 4.35
N ILE A 122 7.38 15.43 5.09
CA ILE A 122 7.17 15.41 6.55
C ILE A 122 8.21 16.35 7.16
N GLY A 123 8.00 17.65 7.01
CA GLY A 123 8.50 18.66 7.91
C GLY A 123 7.49 18.74 9.04
N VAL A 124 7.87 18.26 10.23
CA VAL A 124 7.03 18.30 11.43
C VAL A 124 6.61 19.74 11.80
N PHE A 125 7.15 20.77 11.12
CA PHE A 125 6.83 22.18 11.37
C PHE A 125 6.91 23.08 10.13
N ASP A 126 6.19 22.82 9.03
CA ASP A 126 5.88 23.92 8.09
C ASP A 126 4.56 23.75 7.32
N PHE A 127 3.55 24.49 7.79
CA PHE A 127 2.16 24.48 7.32
C PHE A 127 1.83 25.64 6.36
N TYR A 128 2.84 26.24 5.73
CA TYR A 128 2.65 27.34 4.78
C TYR A 128 3.33 27.03 3.45
N ASP A 129 2.76 26.12 2.65
CA ASP A 129 2.50 26.48 1.26
C ASP A 129 1.48 25.54 0.58
N SER A 130 0.65 26.19 -0.20
CA SER A 130 -0.58 25.84 -0.87
C SER A 130 -0.58 24.59 -1.79
N THR A 131 -1.56 23.74 -1.57
CA THR A 131 -2.48 23.19 -2.60
C THR A 131 -1.91 22.24 -3.66
N ALA A 132 -1.54 21.02 -3.26
CA ALA A 132 -2.03 19.77 -3.85
C ALA A 132 -1.35 18.57 -3.18
N SER A 133 -2.10 17.78 -2.42
CA SER A 133 -1.76 16.37 -2.24
C SER A 133 -1.69 15.74 -3.64
N ASN A 134 -0.52 15.24 -4.04
CA ASN A 134 -0.38 14.64 -5.37
C ASN A 134 -1.14 13.30 -5.36
N PHE A 135 -2.27 13.28 -6.05
CA PHE A 135 -3.12 12.12 -6.25
C PHE A 135 -2.67 11.39 -7.52
N PHE A 136 -2.36 10.11 -7.39
CA PHE A 136 -1.96 9.25 -8.51
C PHE A 136 -2.99 8.15 -8.66
N VAL A 137 -3.48 7.92 -9.86
CA VAL A 137 -4.23 6.69 -10.17
C VAL A 137 -3.21 5.59 -10.43
N THR A 138 -3.47 4.39 -9.93
CA THR A 138 -2.57 3.26 -10.08
C THR A 138 -3.32 2.05 -10.59
N ALA A 139 -2.65 1.24 -11.39
CA ALA A 139 -3.06 -0.12 -11.67
C ALA A 139 -1.93 -1.09 -11.35
N SER A 140 -2.26 -2.36 -11.16
CA SER A 140 -1.30 -3.42 -10.89
C SER A 140 -1.65 -4.68 -11.67
N PHE A 141 -0.65 -5.28 -12.30
CA PHE A 141 -0.74 -6.54 -13.02
C PHE A 141 0.44 -7.40 -12.59
N MET A 142 0.21 -8.29 -11.63
CA MET A 142 1.28 -9.00 -10.93
C MET A 142 1.11 -10.50 -11.03
N TYR A 143 2.20 -11.21 -11.32
CA TYR A 143 2.28 -12.62 -11.03
C TYR A 143 2.60 -12.81 -9.54
N ARG A 144 1.83 -13.64 -8.85
CA ARG A 144 1.93 -13.89 -7.41
C ARG A 144 2.08 -15.37 -7.14
N ARG A 145 3.16 -15.74 -6.43
CA ARG A 145 3.30 -17.06 -5.83
C ARG A 145 3.00 -16.98 -4.34
N GLN A 146 1.97 -17.68 -3.90
CA GLN A 146 1.52 -17.77 -2.52
C GLN A 146 1.05 -19.21 -2.23
N PRO A 147 1.61 -19.91 -1.24
CA PRO A 147 1.08 -21.20 -0.81
C PRO A 147 -0.36 -21.10 -0.27
N ALA A 148 -1.19 -22.12 -0.54
CA ALA A 148 -2.61 -22.13 -0.15
C ALA A 148 -2.81 -22.03 1.38
N ASN A 149 -1.89 -22.62 2.15
CA ASN A 149 -1.92 -22.67 3.61
C ASN A 149 -1.15 -21.52 4.27
N GLY A 150 -0.75 -20.50 3.49
CA GLY A 150 0.07 -19.40 3.98
C GLY A 150 1.57 -19.71 3.98
N GLY A 151 2.35 -18.73 4.41
CA GLY A 151 3.80 -18.76 4.33
C GLY A 151 4.38 -17.69 3.42
N PHE A 152 5.65 -17.89 3.04
CA PHE A 152 6.39 -16.98 2.18
C PHE A 152 5.71 -16.80 0.82
N SER A 153 5.57 -15.55 0.40
CA SER A 153 5.04 -15.18 -0.91
C SER A 153 5.94 -14.16 -1.60
N TRP A 154 5.85 -14.14 -2.93
CA TRP A 154 6.49 -13.12 -3.74
C TRP A 154 5.61 -12.73 -4.91
N ARG A 155 5.82 -11.52 -5.41
CA ARG A 155 5.14 -10.99 -6.59
C ARG A 155 6.13 -10.31 -7.50
N ILE A 156 5.86 -10.34 -8.79
CA ILE A 156 6.55 -9.56 -9.80
C ILE A 156 5.55 -9.13 -10.86
N GLY A 157 5.71 -7.95 -11.41
CA GLY A 157 4.83 -7.53 -12.50
C GLY A 157 4.96 -6.06 -12.85
N PHE A 158 3.87 -5.54 -13.39
CA PHE A 158 3.79 -4.23 -14.01
C PHE A 158 2.74 -3.38 -13.30
N THR A 159 3.11 -2.15 -12.94
CA THR A 159 2.27 -1.25 -12.16
C THR A 159 2.34 0.16 -12.74
N PRO A 160 1.51 0.48 -13.75
CA PRO A 160 1.52 1.81 -14.32
C PRO A 160 0.93 2.82 -13.33
N LEU A 161 1.61 3.96 -13.19
CA LEU A 161 1.13 5.11 -12.45
C LEU A 161 0.60 6.16 -13.43
N ILE A 162 -0.63 6.63 -13.23
CA ILE A 162 -1.28 7.63 -14.07
C ILE A 162 -1.46 8.91 -13.25
N ALA A 163 -0.92 10.02 -13.75
CA ALA A 163 -1.10 11.34 -13.16
C ALA A 163 -1.01 12.43 -14.22
N LYS A 164 -1.88 13.45 -14.10
CA LYS A 164 -1.88 14.65 -14.96
C LYS A 164 -1.86 14.34 -16.47
N GLY A 165 -2.52 13.25 -16.90
CA GLY A 165 -2.57 12.82 -18.29
C GLY A 165 -1.37 12.00 -18.79
N TYR A 166 -0.35 11.79 -17.94
CA TYR A 166 0.81 10.96 -18.25
C TYR A 166 0.67 9.57 -17.61
N ILE A 167 1.21 8.56 -18.29
CA ILE A 167 1.33 7.19 -17.81
C ILE A 167 2.81 6.89 -17.62
N GLN A 168 3.22 6.70 -16.37
CA GLN A 168 4.55 6.23 -16.03
C GLN A 168 4.51 4.70 -15.85
N PRO A 169 5.05 3.92 -16.80
CA PRO A 169 5.22 2.49 -16.61
C PRO A 169 6.24 2.23 -15.49
N SER A 170 5.95 1.26 -14.63
CA SER A 170 6.88 0.78 -13.61
C SER A 170 6.81 -0.74 -13.48
N ALA A 171 7.96 -1.36 -13.24
CA ALA A 171 8.03 -2.76 -12.85
C ALA A 171 8.05 -2.83 -11.32
N ALA A 172 7.36 -3.81 -10.77
CA ALA A 172 7.25 -4.00 -9.34
C ALA A 172 7.68 -5.40 -8.93
N VAL A 173 8.35 -5.51 -7.79
CA VAL A 173 8.66 -6.77 -7.11
C VAL A 173 8.25 -6.67 -5.66
N SER A 174 7.79 -7.77 -5.08
CA SER A 174 7.45 -7.82 -3.66
C SER A 174 7.78 -9.15 -3.03
N VAL A 175 8.07 -9.12 -1.73
CA VAL A 175 8.27 -10.30 -0.89
C VAL A 175 7.49 -10.12 0.40
N GLY A 176 6.92 -11.20 0.91
CA GLY A 176 6.08 -11.12 2.08
C GLY A 176 5.70 -12.46 2.67
N TYR A 177 4.75 -12.40 3.59
CA TYR A 177 4.25 -13.53 4.33
C TYR A 177 2.73 -13.49 4.42
N ASN A 178 2.12 -14.66 4.33
CA ASN A 178 0.68 -14.83 4.24
C ASN A 178 0.16 -15.68 5.39
N PHE A 179 -0.96 -15.26 5.96
CA PHE A 179 -1.61 -15.84 7.14
C PHE A 179 -3.13 -15.86 6.98
#